data_AF-A0A521HPK0-F1
#
_entry.id   AF-A0A521HPK0-F1
#
_cell.length_a   1.000
_cell.length_b   1.000
_cell.length_c   1.000
_cell.angle_alpha   90.00
_cell.angle_beta   90.00
_cell.angle_gamma   90.00
#
_symmetry.space_group_name_H-M   'P 1'
#
loop_
_entity.id
_entity.type
_entity.pdbx_description
1 polymer ?
#
loop_
_entity_poly.entity_id
_entity_poly.type
_entity_poly.pdbx_seq_one_letter_code
_entity_poly.pdbx_strand_id
1 'polypeptide(L)'
;MNHTTEIIKRFEARVFGKKGAPAKREVFYAAVKRVTAWREPYQITDREHYRFTLLRRWETSHASRFKSWKNRQALRIAEAAGQNFDEHGYERGDYLNTVPIDFVPPFQSKEAPFCDMGGEGLALISIERRRVYAKSSKWYPSSAYTLYLVGKNEAGTYFAHPVAKNCTTVESAVQWIWSGRAKDIISRQGDIALISGNGGPKIPKDGLPHGHVIDEAAGIVRHTTHPDIRLPGKGERIIVGRRAAIYASDATRD
;
A
#
# COMPACT_ATOMS: atom_id res chain seq x y z
N MET A 1 20.11 28.45 5.03
CA MET A 1 20.28 29.88 4.69
C MET A 1 18.94 30.44 4.26
N ASN A 2 18.58 31.64 4.73
CA ASN A 2 17.25 32.23 4.52
C ASN A 2 17.05 32.64 3.05
N HIS A 3 16.03 32.09 2.38
CA HIS A 3 15.78 32.28 0.95
C HIS A 3 15.60 33.75 0.56
N THR A 4 15.07 34.57 1.48
CA THR A 4 14.92 36.03 1.36
C THR A 4 16.27 36.75 1.22
N THR A 5 17.30 36.29 1.91
CA THR A 5 18.63 36.91 1.91
C THR A 5 19.33 36.73 0.55
N GLU A 6 19.05 35.64 -0.16
CA GLU A 6 19.62 35.38 -1.48
C GLU A 6 18.95 36.22 -2.58
N ILE A 7 17.63 36.43 -2.47
CA ILE A 7 16.86 37.25 -3.41
C ILE A 7 17.29 38.73 -3.35
N ILE A 8 17.50 39.25 -2.13
CA ILE A 8 17.97 40.64 -1.94
C ILE A 8 19.38 40.82 -2.51
N LYS A 9 20.29 39.88 -2.28
CA LYS A 9 21.66 39.93 -2.82
C LYS A 9 21.69 39.95 -4.36
N ARG A 10 20.86 39.13 -5.01
CA ARG A 10 20.75 39.10 -6.48
C ARG A 10 20.15 40.39 -7.05
N PHE A 11 19.19 41.00 -6.35
CA PHE A 11 18.62 42.28 -6.77
C PHE A 11 19.63 43.43 -6.66
N GLU A 12 20.34 43.53 -5.54
CA GLU A 12 21.37 44.56 -5.32
C GLU A 12 22.48 44.50 -6.38
N ALA A 13 22.97 43.30 -6.71
CA ALA A 13 23.98 43.09 -7.76
C ALA A 13 23.51 43.56 -9.15
N ARG A 14 22.21 43.54 -9.43
CA ARG A 14 21.63 43.89 -10.74
C ARG A 14 21.41 45.40 -10.93
N VAL A 15 21.28 46.14 -9.83
CA VAL A 15 20.89 47.57 -9.82
C VAL A 15 22.06 48.48 -9.42
N PHE A 16 23.13 47.92 -8.83
CA PHE A 16 24.34 48.66 -8.47
C PHE A 16 24.93 49.45 -9.66
N GLY A 17 25.24 50.74 -9.43
CA GLY A 17 25.83 51.64 -10.42
C GLY A 17 24.90 52.20 -11.50
N LYS A 18 23.60 51.83 -11.53
CA LYS A 18 22.65 52.30 -12.56
C LYS A 18 21.95 53.60 -12.16
N LYS A 19 21.79 54.53 -13.10
CA LYS A 19 21.00 55.76 -12.91
C LYS A 19 19.55 55.40 -12.54
N GLY A 20 19.04 55.95 -11.44
CA GLY A 20 17.71 55.62 -10.88
C GLY A 20 17.67 54.39 -9.96
N ALA A 21 18.82 53.85 -9.55
CA ALA A 21 18.91 52.77 -8.56
C ALA A 21 18.16 53.03 -7.24
N PRO A 22 18.15 54.24 -6.65
CA PRO A 22 17.44 54.50 -5.39
C PRO A 22 15.92 54.26 -5.49
N ALA A 23 15.28 54.79 -6.53
CA ALA A 23 13.84 54.61 -6.76
C ALA A 23 13.48 53.13 -7.01
N LYS A 24 14.33 52.39 -7.75
CA LYS A 24 14.13 50.95 -7.98
C LYS A 24 14.29 50.13 -6.69
N ARG A 25 15.23 50.49 -5.82
CA ARG A 25 15.36 49.88 -4.48
C ARG A 25 14.09 50.11 -3.66
N GLU A 26 13.58 51.33 -3.63
CA GLU A 26 12.39 51.68 -2.85
C GLU A 26 11.15 50.86 -3.27
N VAL A 27 10.91 50.75 -4.58
CA VAL A 27 9.81 49.91 -5.12
C VAL A 27 10.01 48.43 -4.80
N PHE A 28 11.24 47.92 -4.93
CA PHE A 28 11.53 46.52 -4.63
C PHE A 28 11.39 46.20 -3.14
N TYR A 29 11.92 47.04 -2.25
CA TYR A 29 11.78 46.84 -0.81
C TYR A 29 10.32 47.01 -0.36
N ALA A 30 9.53 47.90 -0.98
CA ALA A 30 8.09 47.97 -0.73
C ALA A 30 7.34 46.70 -1.17
N ALA A 31 7.72 46.12 -2.32
CA ALA A 31 7.15 44.85 -2.80
C ALA A 31 7.55 43.66 -1.91
N VAL A 32 8.82 43.58 -1.53
CA VAL A 32 9.30 42.58 -0.56
C VAL A 32 8.56 42.76 0.76
N LYS A 33 8.43 43.98 1.28
CA LYS A 33 7.69 44.28 2.51
C LYS A 33 6.23 43.88 2.40
N ARG A 34 5.54 44.04 1.27
CA ARG A 34 4.17 43.53 1.07
C ARG A 34 4.09 42.01 1.12
N VAL A 35 5.01 41.32 0.46
CA VAL A 35 5.05 39.85 0.41
C VAL A 35 5.47 39.26 1.76
N THR A 36 6.36 39.93 2.50
CA THR A 36 6.80 39.51 3.83
C THR A 36 5.92 40.04 4.95
N ALA A 37 5.08 41.07 4.75
CA ALA A 37 4.07 41.50 5.71
C ALA A 37 2.92 40.47 5.84
N TRP A 38 2.71 39.63 4.82
CA TRP A 38 1.94 38.38 4.96
C TRP A 38 2.60 37.33 5.87
N ARG A 39 3.83 37.59 6.31
CA ARG A 39 4.60 36.85 7.31
C ARG A 39 5.06 37.76 8.45
N GLU A 40 4.32 38.81 8.79
CA GLU A 40 4.33 39.18 10.21
C GLU A 40 3.92 37.91 10.97
N PRO A 41 4.62 37.51 12.04
CA PRO A 41 4.09 36.47 12.90
C PRO A 41 2.74 37.02 13.34
N TYR A 42 1.66 36.48 12.79
CA TYR A 42 0.35 36.60 13.40
C TYR A 42 0.65 36.35 14.88
N GLN A 43 0.48 37.35 15.72
CA GLN A 43 0.43 37.13 17.16
C GLN A 43 -0.83 36.31 17.31
N ILE A 44 -0.68 35.00 17.13
CA ILE A 44 -1.68 34.01 17.41
C ILE A 44 -1.97 34.29 18.88
N THR A 45 -3.11 34.92 19.15
CA THR A 45 -3.53 35.18 20.52
C THR A 45 -3.47 33.84 21.28
N ASP A 46 -3.20 33.83 22.59
CA ASP A 46 -3.13 32.57 23.36
C ASP A 46 -4.34 31.65 23.10
N ARG A 47 -5.50 32.25 22.80
CA ARG A 47 -6.74 31.58 22.39
C ARG A 47 -6.68 30.90 21.01
N GLU A 48 -6.06 31.52 20.01
CA GLU A 48 -5.85 30.92 18.69
C GLU A 48 -4.73 29.87 18.73
N HIS A 49 -3.71 30.04 19.59
CA HIS A 49 -2.62 29.08 19.74
C HIS A 49 -3.11 27.81 20.43
N TYR A 50 -3.96 27.99 21.45
CA TYR A 50 -4.71 26.92 22.08
C TYR A 50 -5.65 26.20 21.10
N ARG A 51 -6.36 26.92 20.22
CA ARG A 51 -7.16 26.31 19.15
C ARG A 51 -6.31 25.53 18.14
N PHE A 52 -5.19 26.08 17.67
CA PHE A 52 -4.30 25.39 16.73
C PHE A 52 -3.65 24.13 17.33
N THR A 53 -3.21 24.20 18.59
CA THR A 53 -2.67 23.04 19.31
C THR A 53 -3.73 21.99 19.60
N LEU A 54 -4.97 22.39 19.96
CA LEU A 54 -6.09 21.46 20.10
C LEU A 54 -6.44 20.79 18.77
N LEU A 55 -6.51 21.54 17.67
CA LEU A 55 -6.75 20.99 16.33
C LEU A 55 -5.66 20.00 15.93
N ARG A 56 -4.37 20.35 16.09
CA ARG A 56 -3.26 19.42 15.85
C ARG A 56 -3.32 18.18 16.74
N ARG A 57 -3.62 18.34 18.04
CA ARG A 57 -3.74 17.21 18.98
C ARG A 57 -4.93 16.33 18.64
N TRP A 58 -6.04 16.93 18.20
CA TRP A 58 -7.24 16.24 17.72
C TRP A 58 -6.97 15.48 16.41
N GLU A 59 -6.29 16.10 15.43
CA GLU A 59 -5.85 15.46 14.18
C GLU A 59 -4.90 14.28 14.45
N THR A 60 -3.93 14.46 15.36
CA THR A 60 -2.99 13.40 15.75
C THR A 60 -3.72 12.24 16.45
N SER A 61 -4.69 12.57 17.31
CA SER A 61 -5.57 11.58 17.94
C SER A 61 -6.46 10.85 16.93
N HIS A 62 -7.03 11.55 15.95
CA HIS A 62 -7.86 10.96 14.90
C HIS A 62 -7.05 10.05 13.97
N ALA A 63 -5.88 10.50 13.50
CA ALA A 63 -5.00 9.70 12.67
C ALA A 63 -4.53 8.44 13.41
N SER A 64 -4.17 8.56 14.69
CA SER A 64 -3.79 7.41 15.53
C SER A 64 -4.95 6.43 15.74
N ARG A 65 -6.16 6.93 16.03
CA ARG A 65 -7.37 6.09 16.14
C ARG A 65 -7.70 5.39 14.84
N PHE A 66 -7.61 6.09 13.71
CA PHE A 66 -7.86 5.52 12.39
C PHE A 66 -6.84 4.45 12.04
N LYS A 67 -5.54 4.70 12.29
CA LYS A 67 -4.48 3.70 12.12
C LYS A 67 -4.70 2.48 13.02
N SER A 68 -5.06 2.69 14.29
CA SER A 68 -5.35 1.60 15.23
C SER A 68 -6.59 0.79 14.80
N TRP A 69 -7.60 1.45 14.26
CA TRP A 69 -8.76 0.78 13.66
C TRP A 69 -8.37 -0.05 12.44
N LYS A 70 -7.58 0.51 11.51
CA LYS A 70 -7.05 -0.22 10.34
C LYS A 70 -6.26 -1.47 10.75
N ASN A 71 -5.35 -1.32 11.72
CA ASN A 71 -4.55 -2.44 12.23
C ASN A 71 -5.41 -3.56 12.80
N ARG A 72 -6.43 -3.21 13.59
CA ARG A 72 -7.39 -4.21 14.13
C ARG A 72 -8.17 -4.91 13.02
N GLN A 73 -8.60 -4.19 11.99
CA GLN A 73 -9.30 -4.81 10.85
C GLN A 73 -8.38 -5.73 10.04
N ALA A 74 -7.14 -5.32 9.79
CA ALA A 74 -6.15 -6.15 9.12
C ALA A 74 -5.89 -7.46 9.88
N LEU A 75 -5.71 -7.39 11.21
CA LEU A 75 -5.52 -8.57 12.05
C LEU A 75 -6.76 -9.50 12.06
N ARG A 76 -7.97 -8.93 12.12
CA ARG A 76 -9.22 -9.71 12.02
C ARG A 76 -9.30 -10.51 10.72
N ILE A 77 -8.94 -9.89 9.59
CA ILE A 77 -8.93 -10.58 8.29
C ILE A 77 -7.81 -11.61 8.22
N ALA A 78 -6.64 -11.29 8.77
CA ALA A 78 -5.51 -12.22 8.85
C ALA A 78 -5.87 -13.48 9.66
N GLU A 79 -6.53 -13.31 10.81
CA GLU A 79 -7.02 -14.41 11.65
C GLU A 79 -7.99 -15.31 10.88
N ALA A 80 -8.97 -14.71 10.21
CA ALA A 80 -9.93 -15.46 9.42
C ALA A 80 -9.29 -16.16 8.20
N ALA A 81 -8.17 -15.65 7.70
CA ALA A 81 -7.36 -16.28 6.65
C ALA A 81 -6.33 -17.30 7.18
N GLY A 82 -6.31 -17.57 8.50
CA GLY A 82 -5.37 -18.51 9.12
C GLY A 82 -3.93 -17.99 9.25
N GLN A 83 -3.73 -16.68 9.21
CA GLN A 83 -2.43 -16.00 9.23
C GLN A 83 -2.28 -15.07 10.45
N ASN A 84 -2.85 -15.42 11.60
CA ASN A 84 -2.70 -14.68 12.85
C ASN A 84 -1.79 -15.44 13.82
N PHE A 85 -0.54 -14.98 13.91
CA PHE A 85 0.47 -15.50 14.81
C PHE A 85 0.81 -14.40 15.81
N ASP A 86 0.80 -14.73 17.09
CA ASP A 86 1.15 -13.82 18.19
C ASP A 86 2.09 -14.56 19.16
N GLU A 87 3.12 -15.21 18.60
CA GLU A 87 4.08 -15.96 19.39
C GLU A 87 5.12 -15.01 19.99
N HIS A 88 5.17 -14.95 21.31
CA HIS A 88 6.17 -14.18 22.05
C HIS A 88 7.10 -15.10 22.82
N GLY A 89 8.40 -14.85 22.73
CA GLY A 89 9.35 -15.46 23.64
C GLY A 89 10.74 -14.84 23.57
N TYR A 90 11.45 -14.94 24.70
CA TYR A 90 12.72 -14.26 24.93
C TYR A 90 13.89 -15.21 25.15
N GLU A 91 13.64 -16.52 25.23
CA GLU A 91 14.63 -17.48 25.69
C GLU A 91 15.28 -18.25 24.54
N ARG A 92 14.52 -19.17 23.93
CA ARG A 92 14.93 -19.98 22.78
C ARG A 92 13.70 -20.43 22.03
N GLY A 93 13.79 -20.42 20.71
CA GLY A 93 12.70 -20.88 19.87
C GLY A 93 12.64 -20.16 18.54
N ASP A 94 11.56 -20.46 17.85
CA ASP A 94 11.18 -19.85 16.60
C ASP A 94 9.80 -19.27 16.80
N TYR A 95 9.70 -17.96 16.60
CA TYR A 95 8.51 -17.18 16.93
C TYR A 95 7.96 -16.54 15.68
N LEU A 96 6.68 -16.75 15.44
CA LEU A 96 5.93 -16.09 14.38
C LEU A 96 5.09 -14.94 14.94
N ASN A 97 5.17 -13.79 14.28
CA ASN A 97 4.37 -12.63 14.61
C ASN A 97 3.71 -12.04 13.35
N THR A 98 2.41 -11.82 13.41
CA THR A 98 1.64 -11.16 12.35
C THR A 98 1.60 -9.67 12.59
N VAL A 99 2.18 -8.90 11.67
CA VAL A 99 2.21 -7.44 11.73
C VAL A 99 1.33 -6.87 10.61
N PRO A 100 0.32 -6.04 10.93
CA PRO A 100 -0.47 -5.37 9.91
C PRO A 100 0.31 -4.23 9.26
N ILE A 101 0.35 -4.21 7.93
CA ILE A 101 1.06 -3.19 7.15
C ILE A 101 0.09 -2.14 6.63
N ASP A 102 -0.98 -2.57 5.97
CA ASP A 102 -1.99 -1.69 5.39
C ASP A 102 -3.36 -2.36 5.36
N PHE A 103 -4.41 -1.55 5.33
CA PHE A 103 -5.80 -2.00 5.22
C PHE A 103 -6.60 -1.03 4.35
N VAL A 104 -7.30 -1.61 3.37
CA VAL A 104 -8.28 -0.92 2.52
C VAL A 104 -9.67 -1.46 2.87
N PRO A 105 -10.57 -0.58 3.35
CA PRO A 105 -11.88 -1.00 3.81
C PRO A 105 -12.83 -1.33 2.65
N PRO A 106 -13.93 -2.09 2.92
CA PRO A 106 -14.91 -2.54 1.93
C PRO A 106 -15.40 -1.48 0.93
N PHE A 107 -15.64 -0.27 1.42
CA PHE A 107 -16.21 0.80 0.59
C PHE A 107 -15.19 1.34 -0.43
N GLN A 108 -13.90 1.18 -0.17
CA GLN A 108 -12.82 1.61 -1.04
C GLN A 108 -12.23 0.43 -1.84
N SER A 109 -12.29 -0.78 -1.28
CA SER A 109 -11.73 -1.99 -1.89
C SER A 109 -12.58 -2.52 -3.05
N LYS A 110 -13.87 -2.16 -3.14
CA LYS A 110 -14.74 -2.54 -4.27
C LYS A 110 -14.32 -1.92 -5.59
N GLU A 111 -13.63 -0.78 -5.55
CA GLU A 111 -13.23 -0.05 -6.75
C GLU A 111 -11.90 -0.57 -7.32
N ALA A 112 -11.69 -0.32 -8.62
CA ALA A 112 -10.37 -0.49 -9.22
C ALA A 112 -9.37 0.44 -8.51
N PRO A 113 -8.15 -0.02 -8.20
CA PRO A 113 -7.52 -1.25 -8.65
C PRO A 113 -7.69 -2.46 -7.72
N PHE A 114 -8.42 -2.33 -6.62
CA PHE A 114 -8.45 -3.34 -5.56
C PHE A 114 -9.35 -4.52 -5.91
N CYS A 115 -10.52 -4.24 -6.49
CA CYS A 115 -11.49 -5.24 -6.95
C CYS A 115 -11.73 -6.35 -5.89
N ASP A 116 -12.04 -5.94 -4.67
CA ASP A 116 -12.45 -6.83 -3.59
C ASP A 116 -13.85 -7.36 -3.83
N MET A 117 -13.90 -8.61 -4.29
CA MET A 117 -15.14 -9.33 -4.59
C MET A 117 -15.80 -9.90 -3.34
N GLY A 118 -15.06 -10.03 -2.23
CA GLY A 118 -15.56 -10.58 -0.98
C GLY A 118 -16.19 -9.54 -0.05
N GLY A 119 -15.91 -8.25 -0.29
CA GLY A 119 -16.60 -7.12 0.35
C GLY A 119 -16.27 -6.90 1.83
N GLU A 120 -15.22 -7.54 2.37
CA GLU A 120 -14.74 -7.32 3.74
C GLU A 120 -13.52 -6.38 3.84
N GLY A 121 -13.00 -5.93 2.71
CA GLY A 121 -11.75 -5.20 2.61
C GLY A 121 -10.58 -6.10 2.26
N LEU A 122 -9.46 -5.47 1.97
CA LEU A 122 -8.18 -6.13 1.72
C LEU A 122 -7.16 -5.63 2.73
N ALA A 123 -6.35 -6.54 3.26
CA ALA A 123 -5.24 -6.18 4.14
C ALA A 123 -3.92 -6.70 3.59
N LEU A 124 -2.87 -5.90 3.77
CA LEU A 124 -1.50 -6.32 3.60
C LEU A 124 -0.92 -6.59 4.97
N ILE A 125 -0.40 -7.79 5.19
CA ILE A 125 0.22 -8.21 6.43
C ILE A 125 1.63 -8.72 6.17
N SER A 126 2.50 -8.61 7.17
CA SER A 126 3.77 -9.32 7.22
C SER A 126 3.74 -10.38 8.29
N ILE A 127 4.20 -11.58 7.95
CA ILE A 127 4.50 -12.62 8.94
C ILE A 127 6.00 -12.57 9.18
N GLU A 128 6.37 -12.14 10.37
CA GLU A 128 7.75 -12.07 10.81
C GLU A 128 8.11 -13.35 11.57
N ARG A 129 9.17 -14.01 11.14
CA ARG A 129 9.78 -15.15 11.82
C ARG A 129 11.05 -14.69 12.52
N ARG A 130 11.12 -14.90 13.84
CA ARG A 130 12.29 -14.60 14.66
C ARG A 130 12.84 -15.90 15.25
N ARG A 131 14.06 -16.26 14.86
CA ARG A 131 14.77 -17.45 15.37
C ARG A 131 15.79 -17.05 16.44
N VAL A 132 15.72 -17.68 17.61
CA VAL A 132 16.63 -17.48 18.75
C VAL A 132 17.22 -18.83 19.17
N TYR A 133 18.44 -19.15 18.73
CA TYR A 133 19.05 -20.48 18.89
C TYR A 133 19.98 -20.64 20.11
N ALA A 134 20.49 -19.57 20.72
CA ALA A 134 21.31 -19.67 21.94
C ALA A 134 21.40 -18.34 22.72
N LYS A 135 21.61 -18.44 24.05
CA LYS A 135 21.90 -17.32 24.96
C LYS A 135 23.34 -16.77 24.81
N SER A 136 24.21 -17.43 24.04
CA SER A 136 25.61 -17.00 23.91
C SER A 136 25.75 -15.87 22.90
N SER A 137 26.48 -14.83 23.27
CA SER A 137 26.71 -13.55 22.56
C SER A 137 27.32 -13.61 21.15
N LYS A 138 27.43 -14.79 20.54
CA LYS A 138 28.04 -15.00 19.22
C LYS A 138 27.03 -15.21 18.08
N TRP A 139 25.76 -15.43 18.39
CA TRP A 139 24.71 -15.67 17.38
C TRP A 139 23.63 -14.60 17.52
N TYR A 140 23.53 -13.73 16.51
CA TYR A 140 22.49 -12.70 16.45
C TYR A 140 21.14 -13.31 16.08
N PRO A 141 20.01 -12.81 16.61
CA PRO A 141 18.69 -13.24 16.17
C PRO A 141 18.54 -12.97 14.67
N SER A 142 18.12 -13.98 13.92
CA SER A 142 17.77 -13.83 12.51
C SER A 142 16.28 -13.55 12.42
N SER A 143 15.91 -12.48 11.71
CA SER A 143 14.53 -12.19 11.34
C SER A 143 14.35 -12.34 9.83
N ALA A 144 13.29 -13.03 9.44
CA ALA A 144 12.80 -13.10 8.08
C ALA A 144 11.34 -12.68 8.08
N TYR A 145 10.86 -12.10 6.98
CA TYR A 145 9.44 -11.81 6.84
C TYR A 145 8.93 -12.14 5.45
N THR A 146 7.66 -12.53 5.40
CA THR A 146 6.91 -12.75 4.17
C THR A 146 5.66 -11.88 4.19
N LEU A 147 5.38 -11.23 3.05
CA LEU A 147 4.21 -10.40 2.90
C LEU A 147 3.07 -11.18 2.28
N TYR A 148 1.87 -10.99 2.82
CA TYR A 148 0.64 -11.59 2.32
C TYR A 148 -0.42 -10.51 2.10
N LEU A 149 -1.08 -10.58 0.95
CA LEU A 149 -2.37 -9.94 0.73
C LEU A 149 -3.46 -10.90 1.22
N VAL A 150 -4.26 -10.46 2.18
CA VAL A 150 -5.37 -11.26 2.75
C VAL A 150 -6.70 -10.56 2.52
N GLY A 151 -7.76 -11.35 2.37
CA GLY A 151 -9.12 -10.86 2.12
C GLY A 151 -10.12 -12.00 1.93
N LYS A 152 -11.33 -11.65 1.50
CA LYS A 152 -12.31 -12.62 1.00
C LYS A 152 -12.33 -12.63 -0.53
N ASN A 153 -12.48 -13.81 -1.10
CA ASN A 153 -12.73 -13.97 -2.53
C ASN A 153 -14.24 -13.82 -2.83
N GLU A 154 -14.58 -13.94 -4.10
CA GLU A 154 -15.93 -13.92 -4.64
C GLU A 154 -16.85 -15.04 -4.11
N ALA A 155 -16.29 -16.15 -3.62
CA ALA A 155 -17.04 -17.23 -2.97
C ALA A 155 -17.25 -16.98 -1.46
N GLY A 156 -16.78 -15.84 -0.93
CA GLY A 156 -16.80 -15.52 0.48
C GLY A 156 -15.79 -16.30 1.33
N THR A 157 -14.87 -17.04 0.70
CA THR A 157 -13.79 -17.76 1.38
C THR A 157 -12.62 -16.81 1.64
N TYR A 158 -11.99 -16.94 2.81
CA TYR A 158 -10.77 -16.19 3.10
C TYR A 158 -9.58 -16.77 2.34
N PHE A 159 -8.69 -15.88 1.89
CA PHE A 159 -7.45 -16.26 1.20
C PHE A 159 -6.25 -15.51 1.79
N ALA A 160 -5.07 -16.09 1.59
CA ALA A 160 -3.78 -15.46 1.87
C ALA A 160 -2.85 -15.65 0.67
N HIS A 161 -2.53 -14.55 0.00
CA HIS A 161 -1.74 -14.55 -1.23
C HIS A 161 -0.35 -13.96 -1.00
N PRO A 162 0.75 -14.70 -1.22
CA PRO A 162 2.10 -14.21 -0.99
C PRO A 162 2.49 -13.17 -2.05
N VAL A 163 3.03 -12.02 -1.61
CA VAL A 163 3.42 -10.88 -2.48
C VAL A 163 4.89 -10.49 -2.31
N ALA A 164 5.41 -9.68 -3.22
CA ALA A 164 6.80 -9.24 -3.18
C ALA A 164 7.10 -8.35 -1.96
N LYS A 165 8.32 -8.49 -1.42
CA LYS A 165 8.80 -7.81 -0.20
C LYS A 165 8.79 -6.28 -0.27
N ASN A 166 8.75 -5.70 -1.47
CA ASN A 166 8.74 -4.26 -1.69
C ASN A 166 7.32 -3.66 -1.76
N CYS A 167 6.27 -4.47 -1.65
CA CYS A 167 4.90 -3.99 -1.55
C CYS A 167 4.67 -3.35 -0.17
N THR A 168 4.39 -2.06 -0.13
CA THR A 168 4.17 -1.29 1.11
C THR A 168 2.70 -0.95 1.35
N THR A 169 1.86 -1.07 0.31
CA THR A 169 0.43 -0.80 0.36
C THR A 169 -0.35 -1.93 -0.30
N VAL A 170 -1.63 -2.06 0.07
CA VAL A 170 -2.55 -2.99 -0.61
C VAL A 170 -2.58 -2.71 -2.11
N GLU A 171 -2.58 -1.45 -2.53
CA GLU A 171 -2.58 -1.08 -3.96
C GLU A 171 -1.33 -1.62 -4.67
N SER A 172 -0.15 -1.40 -4.08
CA SER A 172 1.11 -1.89 -4.66
C SER A 172 1.15 -3.41 -4.77
N ALA A 173 0.57 -4.11 -3.79
CA ALA A 173 0.45 -5.57 -3.78
C ALA A 173 -0.47 -6.06 -4.90
N VAL A 174 -1.66 -5.47 -5.03
CA VAL A 174 -2.63 -5.84 -6.08
C VAL A 174 -2.08 -5.53 -7.47
N GLN A 175 -1.45 -4.37 -7.65
CA GLN A 175 -0.77 -4.05 -8.91
C GLN A 175 0.34 -5.04 -9.23
N TRP A 176 1.12 -5.44 -8.24
CA TRP A 176 2.19 -6.41 -8.43
C TRP A 176 1.66 -7.79 -8.86
N ILE A 177 0.62 -8.29 -8.19
CA ILE A 177 -0.04 -9.58 -8.54
C ILE A 177 -0.45 -9.55 -10.01
N TRP A 178 -1.09 -8.48 -10.46
CA TRP A 178 -1.62 -8.38 -11.82
C TRP A 178 -0.67 -7.71 -12.81
N SER A 179 0.64 -7.65 -12.53
CA SER A 179 1.64 -7.07 -13.44
C SER A 179 1.31 -5.64 -13.93
N GLY A 180 0.74 -4.82 -13.06
CA GLY A 180 0.31 -3.45 -13.35
C GLY A 180 -1.04 -3.33 -14.08
N ARG A 181 -1.75 -4.46 -14.27
CA ARG A 181 -3.02 -4.55 -15.01
C ARG A 181 -4.25 -4.59 -14.12
N ALA A 182 -4.11 -4.29 -12.83
CA ALA A 182 -5.22 -4.40 -11.88
C ALA A 182 -6.41 -3.51 -12.23
N LYS A 183 -6.17 -2.37 -12.90
CA LYS A 183 -7.22 -1.46 -13.38
C LYS A 183 -7.98 -1.97 -14.61
N ASP A 184 -7.39 -2.93 -15.32
CA ASP A 184 -7.97 -3.49 -16.56
C ASP A 184 -8.87 -4.70 -16.26
N ILE A 185 -8.99 -5.12 -14.99
CA ILE A 185 -9.76 -6.31 -14.56
C ILE A 185 -11.26 -6.10 -14.75
N ILE A 186 -11.85 -7.00 -15.53
CA ILE A 186 -13.31 -7.11 -15.73
C ILE A 186 -13.89 -8.06 -14.69
N SER A 187 -13.27 -9.23 -14.53
CA SER A 187 -13.63 -10.22 -13.52
C SER A 187 -12.40 -11.02 -13.09
N ARG A 188 -12.43 -11.60 -11.89
CA ARG A 188 -11.36 -12.46 -11.37
C ARG A 188 -11.92 -13.58 -10.51
N GLN A 189 -11.15 -14.66 -10.40
CA GLN A 189 -11.47 -15.87 -9.67
C GLN A 189 -10.14 -16.46 -9.21
N GLY A 190 -9.93 -16.47 -7.89
CA GLY A 190 -8.63 -16.80 -7.31
C GLY A 190 -7.49 -16.00 -7.98
N ASP A 191 -6.55 -16.74 -8.57
CA ASP A 191 -5.35 -16.19 -9.23
C ASP A 191 -5.50 -16.05 -10.74
N ILE A 192 -6.72 -16.05 -11.25
CA ILE A 192 -7.03 -15.81 -12.65
C ILE A 192 -7.86 -14.54 -12.76
N ALA A 193 -7.53 -13.68 -13.71
CA ALA A 193 -8.35 -12.52 -14.06
C ALA A 193 -8.61 -12.46 -15.56
N LEU A 194 -9.85 -12.14 -15.90
CA LEU A 194 -10.23 -11.66 -17.21
C LEU A 194 -10.01 -10.14 -17.24
N ILE A 195 -9.17 -9.69 -18.16
CA ILE A 195 -8.86 -8.27 -18.33
C ILE A 195 -9.27 -7.77 -19.72
N SER A 196 -9.60 -6.48 -19.79
CA SER A 196 -9.67 -5.75 -21.05
C SER A 196 -8.27 -5.60 -21.65
N GLY A 197 -8.13 -5.65 -22.97
CA GLY A 197 -6.83 -5.53 -23.59
C GLY A 197 -6.81 -5.42 -25.11
N ASN A 198 -5.69 -4.88 -25.61
CA ASN A 198 -5.42 -4.83 -27.04
C ASN A 198 -4.77 -6.14 -27.50
N GLY A 199 -5.48 -6.86 -28.36
CA GLY A 199 -5.14 -8.19 -28.82
C GLY A 199 -6.33 -9.12 -28.60
N GLY A 200 -6.65 -9.95 -29.59
CA GLY A 200 -7.79 -10.87 -29.51
C GLY A 200 -7.75 -11.84 -28.33
N PRO A 201 -8.75 -12.75 -28.24
CA PRO A 201 -8.86 -13.72 -27.16
C PRO A 201 -7.52 -14.42 -26.91
N LYS A 202 -6.95 -14.23 -25.72
CA LYS A 202 -5.67 -14.83 -25.35
C LYS A 202 -5.76 -15.52 -24.00
N ILE A 203 -5.24 -16.74 -23.97
CA ILE A 203 -5.04 -17.54 -22.77
C ILE A 203 -3.53 -17.57 -22.48
N PRO A 204 -3.10 -17.57 -21.21
CA PRO A 204 -1.70 -17.70 -20.82
C PRO A 204 -1.06 -18.95 -21.45
N LYS A 205 0.12 -18.80 -22.05
CA LYS A 205 0.86 -19.93 -22.64
C LYS A 205 1.44 -20.86 -21.58
N ASP A 206 1.71 -20.32 -20.39
CA ASP A 206 2.32 -21.04 -19.27
C ASP A 206 1.30 -21.93 -18.52
N GLY A 207 0.07 -22.03 -19.04
CA GLY A 207 -1.02 -22.79 -18.44
C GLY A 207 -1.79 -22.02 -17.37
N LEU A 208 -2.87 -22.63 -16.89
CA LEU A 208 -3.64 -22.11 -15.76
C LEU A 208 -3.03 -22.60 -14.44
N PRO A 209 -3.15 -21.81 -13.35
CA PRO A 209 -2.73 -22.26 -12.02
C PRO A 209 -3.48 -23.52 -11.58
N HIS A 210 -2.88 -24.26 -10.66
CA HIS A 210 -3.44 -25.50 -10.12
C HIS A 210 -4.91 -25.35 -9.70
N GLY A 211 -5.68 -26.41 -9.94
CA GLY A 211 -7.12 -26.46 -9.66
C GLY A 211 -8.02 -25.84 -10.74
N HIS A 212 -7.46 -25.10 -11.70
CA HIS A 212 -8.22 -24.47 -12.78
C HIS A 212 -8.16 -25.31 -14.06
N VAL A 213 -9.31 -25.50 -14.70
CA VAL A 213 -9.46 -26.28 -15.93
C VAL A 213 -10.32 -25.49 -16.92
N ILE A 214 -9.98 -25.58 -18.21
CA ILE A 214 -10.79 -24.99 -19.28
C ILE A 214 -11.86 -26.00 -19.69
N ASP A 215 -13.13 -25.63 -19.59
CA ASP A 215 -14.24 -26.33 -20.23
C ASP A 215 -14.58 -25.59 -21.53
N GLU A 216 -14.03 -26.07 -22.65
CA GLU A 216 -14.25 -25.47 -23.97
C GLU A 216 -15.70 -25.61 -24.44
N ALA A 217 -16.40 -26.69 -24.06
CA ALA A 217 -17.78 -26.93 -24.45
C ALA A 217 -18.73 -25.96 -23.76
N ALA A 218 -18.48 -25.66 -22.48
CA ALA A 218 -19.23 -24.64 -21.73
C ALA A 218 -18.71 -23.21 -21.96
N GLY A 219 -17.52 -23.06 -22.55
CA GLY A 219 -16.91 -21.76 -22.82
C GLY A 219 -16.44 -21.03 -21.54
N ILE A 220 -16.01 -21.77 -20.52
CA ILE A 220 -15.64 -21.23 -19.20
C ILE A 220 -14.37 -21.88 -18.63
N VAL A 221 -13.72 -21.16 -17.73
CA VAL A 221 -12.67 -21.66 -16.84
C VAL A 221 -13.33 -22.05 -15.52
N ARG A 222 -13.16 -23.30 -15.13
CA ARG A 222 -13.70 -23.88 -13.89
C ARG A 222 -12.62 -24.01 -12.82
N HIS A 223 -13.03 -23.83 -11.58
CA HIS A 223 -12.26 -24.20 -10.39
C HIS A 223 -13.16 -24.92 -9.40
N THR A 224 -12.63 -25.90 -8.66
CA THR A 224 -13.45 -26.70 -7.73
C THR A 224 -14.07 -25.90 -6.58
N THR A 225 -13.39 -24.82 -6.15
CA THR A 225 -13.78 -24.03 -4.97
C THR A 225 -14.25 -22.61 -5.27
N HIS A 226 -14.31 -22.19 -6.53
CA HIS A 226 -14.58 -20.80 -6.91
C HIS A 226 -15.56 -20.74 -8.11
N PRO A 227 -16.35 -19.67 -8.26
CA PRO A 227 -17.34 -19.55 -9.34
C PRO A 227 -16.69 -19.31 -10.71
N ASP A 228 -17.22 -19.95 -11.74
CA ASP A 228 -16.62 -20.02 -13.08
C ASP A 228 -16.43 -18.66 -13.78
N ILE A 229 -15.27 -18.46 -14.41
CA ILE A 229 -14.97 -17.32 -15.30
C ILE A 229 -15.27 -17.71 -16.75
N ARG A 230 -15.94 -16.84 -17.51
CA ARG A 230 -16.09 -17.05 -18.96
C ARG A 230 -14.77 -16.93 -19.72
N LEU A 231 -14.67 -17.64 -20.84
CA LEU A 231 -13.56 -17.48 -21.77
C LEU A 231 -13.49 -16.06 -22.36
N PRO A 232 -12.29 -15.60 -22.74
CA PRO A 232 -12.09 -14.23 -23.20
C PRO A 232 -12.78 -14.00 -24.54
N GLY A 233 -13.49 -12.88 -24.64
CA GLY A 233 -14.08 -12.39 -25.88
C GLY A 233 -13.10 -11.56 -26.71
N LYS A 234 -13.61 -10.93 -27.77
CA LYS A 234 -12.81 -10.04 -28.62
C LYS A 234 -12.35 -8.82 -27.80
N GLY A 235 -11.04 -8.58 -27.75
CA GLY A 235 -10.45 -7.48 -26.97
C GLY A 235 -10.28 -7.79 -25.48
N GLU A 236 -10.34 -9.07 -25.11
CA GLU A 236 -10.13 -9.54 -23.76
C GLU A 236 -9.09 -10.64 -23.72
N ARG A 237 -8.50 -10.84 -22.54
CA ARG A 237 -7.53 -11.90 -22.31
C ARG A 237 -7.56 -12.35 -20.87
N ILE A 238 -7.19 -13.59 -20.67
CA ILE A 238 -6.94 -14.16 -19.35
C ILE A 238 -5.50 -13.87 -18.95
N ILE A 239 -5.30 -13.44 -17.72
CA ILE A 239 -3.98 -13.35 -17.08
C ILE A 239 -3.97 -14.16 -15.77
N VAL A 240 -2.78 -14.67 -15.43
CA VAL A 240 -2.53 -15.32 -14.15
C VAL A 240 -1.86 -14.34 -13.21
N GLY A 241 -2.31 -14.29 -11.96
CA GLY A 241 -1.72 -13.51 -10.90
C GLY A 241 -0.33 -14.03 -10.57
N ARG A 242 0.62 -13.11 -10.39
CA ARG A 242 1.95 -13.45 -9.88
C ARG A 242 1.83 -13.98 -8.47
N ARG A 243 2.53 -15.07 -8.20
CA ARG A 243 2.79 -15.57 -6.85
C ARG A 243 4.23 -15.27 -6.51
N ALA A 244 4.49 -14.75 -5.31
CA ALA A 244 5.87 -14.66 -4.88
C ALA A 244 6.34 -16.11 -4.73
N ALA A 245 7.59 -16.40 -5.10
CA ALA A 245 8.19 -17.65 -4.69
C ALA A 245 8.03 -17.69 -3.17
N ILE A 246 7.21 -18.61 -2.68
CA ILE A 246 7.14 -18.84 -1.26
C ILE A 246 8.56 -19.34 -0.95
N TYR A 247 9.35 -18.54 -0.25
CA TYR A 247 10.50 -19.08 0.48
C TYR A 247 9.91 -19.90 1.65
N ALA A 248 9.10 -20.92 1.31
CA ALA A 248 8.12 -21.59 2.15
C ALA A 248 8.77 -22.27 3.33
N SER A 249 10.00 -22.77 3.14
CA SER A 249 10.77 -23.40 4.21
C SER A 249 11.26 -22.39 5.26
N ASP A 250 11.44 -21.12 4.88
CA ASP A 250 12.13 -20.16 5.74
C ASP A 250 11.18 -19.26 6.53
N ALA A 251 9.92 -19.07 6.13
CA ALA A 251 9.03 -18.11 6.80
C ALA A 251 7.80 -18.72 7.48
N THR A 252 7.32 -19.87 7.02
CA THR A 252 6.25 -20.65 7.68
C THR A 252 6.89 -21.83 8.39
N ARG A 253 6.33 -22.24 9.53
CA ARG A 253 6.81 -23.39 10.31
C ARG A 253 6.80 -24.62 9.38
N ASP A 254 7.97 -25.23 9.14
CA ASP A 254 8.05 -26.56 8.52
C ASP A 254 7.27 -27.57 9.39
#